data_AF-A0A431K0B2-F1
#
_entry.id   AF-A0A431K0B2-F1
#
_cell.length_a   1.000
_cell.length_b   1.000
_cell.length_c   1.000
_cell.angle_alpha   90.00
_cell.angle_beta   90.00
_cell.angle_gamma   90.00
#
_symmetry.space_group_name_H-M   'P 1'
#
loop_
_entity.id
_entity.type
_entity.pdbx_description
1 polymer ?
#
loop_
_entity_poly.entity_id
_entity_poly.type
_entity_poly.pdbx_seq_one_letter_code
_entity_poly.pdbx_strand_id
1 'polypeptide(L)'
;MKVSQSATLSTKQLDECARIGVLLARLRVARKVKQTDAALRAGLSRNTAYRLEKGDPGLAIGQVLRYLEAIAPGCTLLDLLLEKDPALRALASREQTKRVRDLTAAELKALDF
;
A
#
# COMPACT_ATOMS: atom_id res chain seq x y z
N MET A 1 4.49 16.74 -26.57
CA MET A 1 4.96 17.52 -25.40
C MET A 1 5.03 16.60 -24.19
N LYS A 2 6.14 16.57 -23.44
CA LYS A 2 6.25 15.77 -22.21
C LYS A 2 5.53 16.54 -21.10
N VAL A 3 4.45 15.97 -20.56
CA VAL A 3 3.66 16.61 -19.51
C VAL A 3 3.90 15.90 -18.18
N SER A 4 4.07 16.66 -17.10
CA SER A 4 4.14 16.09 -15.76
C SER A 4 2.75 15.67 -15.34
N GLN A 5 2.52 14.36 -15.21
CA GLN A 5 1.21 13.82 -14.84
C GLN A 5 0.71 14.38 -13.50
N SER A 6 1.62 14.61 -12.55
CA SER A 6 1.28 15.22 -11.26
C SER A 6 0.72 16.64 -11.36
N ALA A 7 1.05 17.38 -12.43
CA ALA A 7 0.60 18.75 -12.63
C ALA A 7 -0.73 18.84 -13.41
N THR A 8 -1.16 17.75 -14.06
CA THR A 8 -2.40 17.71 -14.85
C THR A 8 -3.57 17.05 -14.14
N LEU A 9 -3.31 16.28 -13.10
CA LEU A 9 -4.34 15.62 -12.32
C LEU A 9 -4.93 16.55 -11.26
N SER A 10 -6.24 16.43 -11.06
CA SER A 10 -6.92 17.05 -9.91
C SER A 10 -6.43 16.44 -8.59
N THR A 11 -6.61 17.15 -7.48
CA THR A 11 -6.27 16.66 -6.14
C THR A 11 -6.89 15.29 -5.85
N LYS A 12 -8.17 15.10 -6.20
CA LYS A 12 -8.86 13.81 -6.03
C LYS A 12 -8.16 12.67 -6.78
N GLN A 13 -7.72 12.91 -8.01
CA GLN A 13 -7.01 11.90 -8.80
C GLN A 13 -5.62 11.61 -8.23
N LEU A 14 -4.91 12.63 -7.71
CA LEU A 14 -3.65 12.43 -7.01
C LEU A 14 -3.82 11.59 -5.74
N ASP A 15 -4.90 11.82 -4.98
CA ASP A 15 -5.24 11.04 -3.80
C ASP A 15 -5.56 9.58 -4.16
N GLU A 16 -6.27 9.34 -5.27
CA GLU A 16 -6.51 7.99 -5.79
C GLU A 16 -5.21 7.28 -6.18
N CYS A 17 -4.28 7.98 -6.86
CA CYS A 17 -2.97 7.41 -7.17
C CYS A 17 -2.15 7.09 -5.91
N ALA A 18 -2.13 8.00 -4.94
CA ALA A 18 -1.47 7.80 -3.65
C ALA A 18 -2.06 6.59 -2.91
N ARG A 19 -3.39 6.45 -2.92
CA ARG A 19 -4.09 5.30 -2.31
C ARG A 19 -3.67 3.98 -2.95
N ILE A 20 -3.58 3.90 -4.27
CA ILE A 20 -3.10 2.70 -4.97
C ILE A 20 -1.67 2.35 -4.53
N GLY A 21 -0.78 3.35 -4.44
CA GLY A 21 0.58 3.14 -3.96
C GLY A 21 0.65 2.58 -2.54
N VAL A 22 -0.17 3.13 -1.63
CA VAL A 22 -0.31 2.63 -0.25
C VAL A 22 -0.80 1.18 -0.22
N LEU A 23 -1.80 0.83 -1.04
CA LEU A 23 -2.32 -0.54 -1.11
C LEU A 23 -1.25 -1.53 -1.57
N LEU A 24 -0.47 -1.19 -2.61
CA LEU A 24 0.67 -2.01 -3.06
C LEU A 24 1.69 -2.21 -1.94
N ALA A 25 2.09 -1.12 -1.25
CA ALA A 25 3.05 -1.18 -0.16
C ALA A 25 2.54 -2.03 1.01
N ARG A 26 1.27 -1.86 1.38
CA ARG A 26 0.62 -2.61 2.48
C ARG A 26 0.52 -4.09 2.14
N LEU A 27 0.08 -4.44 0.94
CA LEU A 27 0.05 -5.82 0.46
C LEU A 27 1.45 -6.45 0.48
N ARG A 28 2.46 -5.73 -0.02
CA ARG A 28 3.84 -6.19 0.01
C ARG A 28 4.34 -6.51 1.42
N VAL A 29 4.09 -5.61 2.36
CA VAL A 29 4.46 -5.80 3.77
C VAL A 29 3.69 -6.97 4.40
N ALA A 30 2.40 -7.08 4.13
CA ALA A 30 1.56 -8.18 4.60
C ALA A 30 2.09 -9.55 4.14
N ARG A 31 2.54 -9.63 2.88
CA ARG A 31 3.17 -10.80 2.27
C ARG A 31 4.65 -10.97 2.63
N LYS A 32 5.23 -10.08 3.46
CA LYS A 32 6.65 -10.10 3.88
C LYS A 32 7.65 -10.07 2.73
N VAL A 33 7.32 -9.38 1.63
CA VAL A 33 8.21 -9.24 0.48
C VAL A 33 9.02 -7.94 0.62
N LYS A 34 10.34 -7.98 0.39
CA LYS A 34 11.14 -6.74 0.36
C LYS A 34 10.84 -5.97 -0.92
N GLN A 35 10.84 -4.64 -0.85
CA GLN A 35 10.60 -3.78 -2.03
C GLN A 35 11.61 -4.09 -3.16
N THR A 36 12.87 -4.34 -2.80
CA THR A 36 13.93 -4.72 -3.73
C THR A 36 13.66 -6.04 -4.45
N ASP A 37 13.10 -7.01 -3.73
CA ASP A 37 12.85 -8.35 -4.27
C ASP A 37 11.63 -8.33 -5.20
N ALA A 38 10.58 -7.61 -4.81
CA ALA A 38 9.43 -7.36 -5.67
C ALA A 38 9.83 -6.60 -6.95
N ALA A 39 10.71 -5.60 -6.82
CA ALA A 39 11.23 -4.86 -7.97
C ALA A 39 11.99 -5.78 -8.95
N LEU A 40 12.90 -6.60 -8.41
CA LEU A 40 13.68 -7.55 -9.21
C LEU A 40 12.78 -8.55 -9.94
N ARG A 41 11.83 -9.18 -9.23
CA ARG A 41 10.86 -10.13 -9.81
C ARG A 41 9.96 -9.49 -10.86
N ALA A 42 9.59 -8.23 -10.66
CA ALA A 42 8.80 -7.48 -11.62
C ALA A 42 9.61 -7.02 -12.83
N GLY A 43 10.95 -7.14 -12.85
CA GLY A 43 11.81 -6.54 -13.88
C GLY A 43 11.75 -5.01 -13.85
N LEU A 44 11.85 -4.42 -12.66
CA LEU A 44 11.77 -2.99 -12.40
C LEU A 44 13.01 -2.50 -11.63
N SER A 45 13.38 -1.23 -11.83
CA SER A 45 14.39 -0.60 -10.97
C SER A 45 13.85 -0.41 -9.55
N ARG A 46 14.75 -0.35 -8.55
CA ARG A 46 14.39 -0.01 -7.17
C ARG A 46 13.65 1.32 -7.08
N ASN A 47 14.09 2.32 -7.85
CA ASN A 47 13.43 3.64 -7.90
C ASN A 47 12.01 3.56 -8.47
N THR A 48 11.78 2.71 -9.47
CA THR A 48 10.43 2.49 -10.01
C THR A 48 9.50 1.86 -8.98
N ALA A 49 9.96 0.85 -8.23
CA ALA A 49 9.18 0.26 -7.14
C ALA A 49 8.89 1.26 -6.01
N TYR A 50 9.88 2.08 -5.65
CA TYR A 50 9.68 3.19 -4.71
C TYR A 50 8.59 4.14 -5.19
N ARG A 51 8.64 4.60 -6.45
CA ARG A 51 7.65 5.51 -7.04
C ARG A 51 6.26 4.87 -7.15
N LEU A 52 6.17 3.56 -7.44
CA LEU A 52 4.90 2.82 -7.41
C LEU A 52 4.26 2.87 -6.03
N GLU A 53 5.02 2.60 -4.97
CA GLU A 53 4.50 2.63 -3.59
C GLU A 53 4.21 4.04 -3.08
N LYS A 54 4.76 5.08 -3.74
CA LYS A 54 4.39 6.48 -3.52
C LYS A 54 3.16 6.93 -4.33
N GLY A 55 2.65 6.08 -5.21
CA GLY A 55 1.49 6.41 -6.04
C GLY A 55 1.81 7.42 -7.14
N ASP A 56 3.01 7.36 -7.72
CA ASP A 56 3.41 8.28 -8.78
C ASP A 56 2.52 8.08 -10.04
N PRO A 57 1.75 9.11 -10.45
CA PRO A 57 0.82 9.00 -11.58
C PRO A 57 1.51 8.92 -12.95
N GLY A 58 2.81 9.18 -13.01
CA GLY A 58 3.61 9.08 -14.24
C GLY A 58 4.04 7.66 -14.60
N LEU A 59 3.66 6.65 -13.81
CA LEU A 59 4.03 5.27 -14.05
C LEU A 59 2.99 4.54 -14.89
N ALA A 60 3.45 3.64 -15.75
CA ALA A 60 2.57 2.91 -16.65
C ALA A 60 1.75 1.86 -15.89
N ILE A 61 0.48 1.67 -16.26
CA ILE A 61 -0.39 0.65 -15.67
C ILE A 61 0.21 -0.76 -15.75
N GLY A 62 0.95 -1.08 -16.83
CA GLY A 62 1.66 -2.35 -16.96
C GLY A 62 2.79 -2.55 -15.93
N GLN A 63 3.38 -1.47 -15.39
CA GLN A 63 4.35 -1.57 -14.29
C GLN A 63 3.64 -1.88 -12.97
N VAL A 64 2.46 -1.30 -12.75
CA VAL A 64 1.60 -1.60 -11.59
C VAL A 64 1.22 -3.08 -11.59
N LEU A 65 0.74 -3.60 -12.72
CA LEU A 65 0.30 -5.00 -12.83
C LEU A 65 1.45 -6.00 -12.64
N ARG A 66 2.63 -5.76 -13.24
CA ARG A 66 3.82 -6.61 -13.02
C ARG A 66 4.31 -6.57 -11.57
N TYR A 67 4.24 -5.40 -10.93
CA TYR A 67 4.65 -5.27 -9.53
C TYR A 67 3.67 -5.97 -8.59
N LEU A 68 2.37 -5.88 -8.87
CA LEU A 68 1.34 -6.63 -8.15
C LEU A 68 1.56 -8.15 -8.28
N GLU A 69 1.77 -8.66 -9.49
CA GLU A 69 2.05 -10.08 -9.73
C GLU A 69 3.32 -10.55 -9.00
N ALA A 70 4.36 -9.71 -8.95
CA ALA A 70 5.60 -10.00 -8.23
C ALA A 70 5.45 -10.05 -6.70
N ILE A 71 4.44 -9.36 -6.15
CA ILE A 71 4.10 -9.35 -4.72
C ILE A 71 3.16 -10.51 -4.36
N ALA A 72 2.10 -10.68 -5.14
CA ALA A 72 1.03 -11.63 -4.90
C ALA A 72 0.59 -12.25 -6.25
N PRO A 73 1.23 -13.37 -6.68
CA PRO A 73 0.90 -14.02 -7.93
C PRO A 73 -0.58 -14.39 -8.04
N GLY A 74 -1.19 -14.10 -9.19
CA GLY A 74 -2.61 -14.35 -9.45
C GLY A 74 -3.57 -13.33 -8.79
N CYS A 75 -3.07 -12.34 -8.06
CA CYS A 75 -3.89 -11.26 -7.50
C CYS A 75 -4.26 -10.24 -8.60
N THR A 76 -5.56 -9.97 -8.77
CA THR A 76 -6.01 -8.97 -9.73
C THR A 76 -5.93 -7.55 -9.16
N LEU A 77 -5.94 -6.53 -10.02
CA LEU A 77 -6.05 -5.14 -9.57
C LEU A 77 -7.32 -4.90 -8.74
N LEU A 78 -8.43 -5.57 -9.09
CA LEU A 78 -9.67 -5.48 -8.31
C LEU A 78 -9.50 -6.07 -6.91
N ASP A 79 -8.79 -7.19 -6.78
CA ASP A 79 -8.54 -7.82 -5.47
C ASP A 79 -7.64 -6.96 -4.58
N LEU A 80 -6.67 -6.25 -5.18
CA LEU A 80 -5.88 -5.23 -4.50
C LEU A 80 -6.76 -4.10 -3.96
N LEU A 81 -7.63 -3.53 -4.80
CA LEU A 81 -8.51 -2.41 -4.43
C LEU A 81 -9.55 -2.78 -3.36
N LEU A 82 -10.00 -4.04 -3.37
CA LEU A 82 -10.91 -4.60 -2.38
C LEU A 82 -10.20 -5.20 -1.16
N GLU A 83 -8.86 -5.12 -1.10
CA GLU A 83 -8.03 -5.65 0.00
C GLU A 83 -8.35 -7.12 0.34
N LYS A 84 -8.61 -7.94 -0.67
CA LYS A 84 -9.09 -9.34 -0.49
C LYS A 84 -8.02 -10.31 0.00
N ASP A 85 -6.75 -9.93 -0.05
CA ASP A 85 -5.65 -10.81 0.32
C ASP A 85 -5.72 -11.20 1.81
N PRO A 86 -5.77 -12.50 2.17
CA PRO A 86 -5.83 -12.93 3.56
C PRO A 86 -4.65 -12.43 4.42
N ALA A 87 -3.49 -12.18 3.83
CA ALA A 87 -2.33 -11.64 4.54
C ALA A 87 -2.61 -10.23 5.09
N LEU A 88 -3.46 -9.44 4.44
CA LEU A 88 -3.86 -8.12 4.92
C LEU A 88 -4.67 -8.22 6.22
N ARG A 89 -5.55 -9.22 6.34
CA ARG A 89 -6.29 -9.49 7.60
C ARG A 89 -5.35 -9.90 8.73
N ALA A 90 -4.38 -10.78 8.42
CA ALA A 90 -3.38 -11.19 9.39
C ALA A 90 -2.48 -10.02 9.84
N LEU A 91 -2.12 -9.12 8.91
CA LEU A 91 -1.39 -7.89 9.22
C LEU A 91 -2.22 -6.97 10.12
N ALA A 92 -3.48 -6.71 9.79
CA ALA A 92 -4.38 -5.87 10.57
C ALA A 92 -4.56 -6.39 12.00
N SER A 93 -4.72 -7.69 12.20
CA SER A 93 -4.81 -8.31 13.53
C SER A 93 -3.53 -8.08 14.37
N ARG A 94 -2.34 -8.14 13.73
CA ARG A 94 -1.06 -7.83 14.40
C ARG A 94 -0.89 -6.35 14.72
N GLU A 95 -1.40 -5.46 13.88
CA GLU A 95 -1.39 -4.01 14.14
C GLU A 95 -2.32 -3.65 15.31
N GLN A 96 -3.48 -4.30 15.39
CA GLN A 96 -4.45 -4.11 16.49
C GLN A 96 -3.92 -4.62 17.83
N THR A 97 -3.32 -5.82 17.86
CA THR A 97 -2.74 -6.37 19.10
C THR A 97 -1.56 -5.55 19.63
N LYS A 98 -0.91 -4.74 18.79
CA LYS A 98 0.17 -3.83 19.20
C LYS A 98 -0.32 -2.47 19.70
N ARG A 99 -1.61 -2.14 19.60
CA ARG A 99 -2.19 -0.84 19.96
C ARG A 99 -3.03 -0.86 21.24
N VAL A 100 -2.57 -1.52 22.29
CA VAL A 100 -3.12 -1.34 23.63
C VAL A 100 -2.03 -0.75 24.52
N ARG A 101 -2.20 0.53 24.91
CA ARG A 101 -1.71 0.99 26.21
C ARG A 101 -2.91 0.95 27.13
N ASP A 102 -2.70 0.49 28.35
CA ASP A 102 -3.71 0.56 29.39
C ASP A 102 -4.07 2.04 29.64
N LEU A 103 -5.34 2.29 29.94
CA LEU A 103 -5.79 3.59 30.41
C LEU A 103 -5.04 3.92 31.71
N THR A 104 -4.61 5.16 31.84
CA THR A 104 -4.05 5.65 33.11
C THR A 104 -5.15 5.70 34.17
N ALA A 105 -4.76 5.63 35.45
CA ALA A 105 -5.73 5.70 36.56
C ALA A 105 -6.61 6.96 36.51
N ALA A 106 -6.12 8.06 35.94
CA ALA A 106 -6.89 9.29 35.74
C ALA A 106 -7.96 9.14 34.64
N GLU A 107 -7.63 8.46 33.54
CA GLU A 107 -8.54 8.20 32.43
C GLU A 107 -9.59 7.14 32.82
N LEU A 108 -9.24 6.17 33.66
CA LEU A 108 -10.17 5.18 34.22
C LEU A 108 -11.20 5.84 35.15
N LYS A 109 -10.74 6.73 36.04
CA LYS A 109 -11.58 7.47 36.99
C LYS A 109 -12.56 8.45 36.32
N ALA A 110 -12.25 8.89 35.10
CA ALA A 110 -13.14 9.76 34.32
C ALA A 110 -14.27 8.99 33.61
N LEU A 111 -14.25 7.65 33.63
CA LEU A 111 -15.24 6.77 33.01
C LEU A 111 -16.20 6.13 34.02
N ASP A 112 -15.92 6.25 35.31
CA ASP A 112 -16.87 5.94 36.39
C ASP A 112 -17.86 7.11 36.51
N PHE A 113 -19.06 6.94 35.94
CA PHE A 113 -20.20 7.86 36.08
C PHE A 113 -20.90 7.68 37.43
#